data_AF-A0A1V4VDN4-F1
#
_entry.id   AF-A0A1V4VDN4-F1
#
_cell.length_a   1.000
_cell.length_b   1.000
_cell.length_c   1.000
_cell.angle_alpha   90.00
_cell.angle_beta   90.00
_cell.angle_gamma   90.00
#
_symmetry.space_group_name_H-M   'P 1'
#
loop_
_entity.id
_entity.type
_entity.pdbx_description
1 polymer ?
#
loop_
_entity_poly.entity_id
_entity_poly.type
_entity_poly.pdbx_seq_one_letter_code
_entity_poly.pdbx_strand_id
1 'polypeptide(L)'
;MTNGTIYYYEVTALNAGGESSNSNEASATPQAPSSEGRAVLWVTMANGSDIDYDLSMTEIQNFINWYKSKASGGVGDPFYTFSKTPISPYTSRTDYLIFDKIVCFKVNHY
;
A
#
# COMPACT_ATOMS: atom_id res chain seq x y z
N MET A 1 4.35 -21.46 -1.73
CA MET A 1 4.92 -20.78 -2.91
C MET A 1 5.97 -19.80 -2.43
N THR A 2 7.11 -19.76 -3.10
CA THR A 2 8.26 -18.92 -2.77
C THR A 2 8.51 -17.97 -3.94
N ASN A 3 8.75 -16.69 -3.64
CA ASN A 3 9.04 -15.71 -4.69
C ASN A 3 10.31 -16.10 -5.45
N GLY A 4 10.31 -15.88 -6.77
CA GLY A 4 11.38 -16.29 -7.68
C GLY A 4 11.42 -17.79 -8.02
N THR A 5 10.56 -18.61 -7.41
CA THR A 5 10.45 -20.04 -7.76
C THR A 5 9.35 -20.21 -8.81
N ILE A 6 9.68 -20.83 -9.94
CA ILE A 6 8.68 -21.18 -10.97
C ILE A 6 7.85 -22.35 -10.44
N TYR A 7 6.52 -22.18 -10.46
CA TYR A 7 5.56 -23.24 -10.17
C TYR A 7 4.83 -23.62 -11.44
N TYR A 8 4.59 -24.92 -11.61
CA TYR A 8 3.87 -25.52 -12.73
C TYR A 8 2.54 -26.05 -12.23
N TYR A 9 1.49 -25.86 -13.03
CA TYR A 9 0.12 -26.20 -12.69
C TYR A 9 -0.52 -26.91 -13.88
N GLU A 10 -1.22 -28.00 -13.58
CA GLU A 10 -2.15 -28.66 -14.48
C GLU A 10 -3.50 -28.75 -13.78
N VAL A 11 -4.60 -28.67 -14.55
CA VAL A 11 -5.96 -28.78 -14.02
C VAL A 11 -6.65 -29.99 -14.65
N THR A 12 -7.34 -30.75 -13.81
CA THR A 12 -8.27 -31.81 -14.20
C THR A 12 -9.70 -31.39 -13.87
N ALA A 13 -10.66 -31.90 -14.64
CA ALA A 13 -12.08 -31.74 -14.36
C ALA A 13 -12.63 -33.04 -13.77
N LEU A 14 -13.32 -32.96 -12.63
CA LEU A 14 -13.98 -34.10 -12.00
C LEU A 14 -15.51 -34.01 -12.18
N ASN A 15 -16.13 -35.08 -12.67
CA ASN A 15 -17.58 -35.23 -12.67
C ASN A 15 -18.01 -36.61 -12.15
N ALA A 16 -19.32 -36.90 -12.11
CA ALA A 16 -19.86 -38.17 -11.62
C ALA A 16 -19.36 -39.42 -12.40
N GLY A 17 -18.85 -39.24 -13.63
CA GLY A 17 -18.28 -40.28 -14.47
C GLY A 17 -16.77 -40.47 -14.35
N GLY A 18 -16.08 -39.66 -13.53
CA GLY A 18 -14.65 -39.75 -13.30
C GLY A 18 -13.90 -38.44 -13.59
N GLU A 19 -12.58 -38.51 -13.49
CA GLU A 19 -11.67 -37.39 -13.71
C GLU A 19 -11.22 -37.33 -15.18
N SER A 20 -11.10 -36.12 -15.75
CA SER A 20 -10.63 -35.90 -17.11
C SER A 20 -9.13 -36.09 -17.24
N SER A 21 -8.63 -36.14 -18.47
CA SER A 21 -7.21 -35.91 -18.76
C SER A 21 -6.76 -34.54 -18.24
N ASN A 22 -5.47 -34.41 -17.94
CA ASN A 22 -4.84 -33.17 -17.54
C ASN A 22 -4.94 -32.12 -18.65
N SER A 23 -5.05 -30.84 -18.26
CA SER A 23 -4.89 -29.70 -19.17
C SER A 23 -3.47 -29.59 -19.71
N ASN A 24 -3.23 -28.62 -20.59
CA ASN A 24 -1.87 -28.15 -20.84
C ASN A 24 -1.26 -27.60 -19.53
N GLU A 25 0.05 -27.78 -19.38
CA GLU A 25 0.81 -27.21 -18.28
C GLU A 25 0.86 -25.68 -18.40
N ALA A 26 0.63 -24.99 -17.28
CA ALA A 26 0.82 -23.55 -17.12
C ALA A 26 1.87 -23.30 -16.04
N SER A 27 2.65 -22.22 -16.17
CA SER A 27 3.64 -21.84 -15.16
C SER A 27 3.43 -20.42 -14.64
N ALA A 28 3.81 -20.19 -13.39
CA ALA A 28 3.87 -18.86 -12.80
C ALA A 28 5.09 -18.72 -11.89
N THR A 29 5.74 -17.57 -11.96
CA THR A 29 6.82 -17.18 -11.03
C THR A 29 6.28 -16.09 -10.11
N PRO A 30 5.97 -16.39 -8.85
CA PRO A 30 5.58 -15.37 -7.89
C PRO A 30 6.71 -14.36 -7.72
N GLN A 31 6.41 -13.07 -7.80
CA GLN A 31 7.37 -12.00 -7.61
C GLN A 31 6.99 -11.20 -6.37
N ALA A 32 7.96 -10.95 -5.49
CA ALA A 32 7.78 -10.00 -4.40
C ALA A 32 7.72 -8.58 -4.99
N PRO A 33 6.84 -7.69 -4.50
CA PRO A 33 6.97 -6.27 -4.83
C PRO A 33 8.35 -5.77 -4.35
N SER A 34 9.08 -5.07 -5.22
CA SER A 34 10.34 -4.43 -4.85
C SER A 34 10.08 -3.33 -3.82
N SER A 35 10.73 -3.42 -2.66
CA SER A 35 10.66 -2.36 -1.64
C SER A 35 11.66 -1.21 -1.88
N GLU A 36 12.48 -1.31 -2.93
CA GLU A 36 13.40 -0.25 -3.33
C GLU A 36 12.65 1.06 -3.62
N GLY A 37 13.02 2.13 -2.91
CA GLY A 37 12.42 3.45 -3.07
C GLY A 37 11.05 3.62 -2.39
N ARG A 38 10.67 2.70 -1.50
CA ARG A 38 9.49 2.83 -0.62
C ARG A 38 9.93 3.01 0.84
N ALA A 39 9.04 3.57 1.64
CA ALA A 39 9.21 3.67 3.09
C ALA A 39 7.84 3.78 3.78
N VAL A 40 7.80 3.45 5.06
CA VAL A 40 6.62 3.60 5.89
C VAL A 40 6.65 4.95 6.59
N LEU A 41 5.65 5.78 6.32
CA LEU A 41 5.34 6.98 7.11
C LEU A 41 4.43 6.59 8.26
N TRP A 42 4.96 6.62 9.48
CA TRP A 42 4.23 6.40 10.72
C TRP A 42 3.80 7.74 11.30
N VAL A 43 2.50 7.97 11.52
CA VAL A 43 1.96 9.23 12.04
C VAL A 43 1.23 9.00 13.35
N THR A 44 1.63 9.70 14.41
CA THR A 44 0.91 9.73 15.69
C THR A 44 -0.03 10.94 15.73
N MET A 45 -1.31 10.68 15.95
CA MET A 45 -2.36 11.68 15.99
C MET A 45 -2.65 12.17 17.42
N ALA A 46 -3.23 13.36 17.55
CA ALA A 46 -3.53 13.99 18.84
C ALA A 46 -4.52 13.20 19.72
N ASN A 47 -5.29 12.28 19.13
CA ASN A 47 -6.15 11.34 19.86
C ASN A 47 -5.39 10.09 20.35
N GLY A 48 -4.07 10.02 20.15
CA GLY A 48 -3.23 8.89 20.50
C GLY A 48 -3.24 7.73 19.51
N SER A 49 -3.96 7.82 18.38
CA SER A 49 -3.93 6.80 17.34
C SER A 49 -2.68 6.93 16.46
N ASP A 50 -2.12 5.79 16.07
CA ASP A 50 -1.07 5.71 15.06
C ASP A 50 -1.66 5.30 13.70
N ILE A 51 -1.15 5.88 12.61
CA ILE A 51 -1.52 5.54 11.24
C ILE A 51 -0.25 5.35 10.41
N ASP A 52 -0.17 4.21 9.74
CA ASP A 52 0.93 3.90 8.82
C ASP A 52 0.50 4.03 7.36
N TYR A 53 1.40 4.60 6.56
CA TYR A 53 1.27 4.69 5.12
C TYR A 53 2.53 4.13 4.45
N ASP A 54 2.38 3.09 3.64
CA ASP A 54 3.45 2.58 2.79
C ASP A 54 3.48 3.36 1.47
N LEU A 55 4.50 4.21 1.32
CA LEU A 55 4.56 5.26 0.31
C LEU A 55 5.86 5.18 -0.51
N SER A 56 5.83 5.73 -1.72
CA SER A 56 7.07 6.05 -2.44
C SER A 56 7.83 7.19 -1.75
N MET A 57 9.15 7.27 -1.97
CA MET A 57 9.95 8.39 -1.47
C MET A 57 9.47 9.76 -1.99
N THR A 58 8.90 9.82 -3.19
CA THR A 58 8.29 11.06 -3.74
C THR A 58 7.09 11.50 -2.92
N GLU A 59 6.19 10.59 -2.58
CA GLU A 59 5.01 10.90 -1.75
C GLU A 59 5.40 11.33 -0.34
N ILE A 60 6.43 10.70 0.25
CA ILE A 60 6.99 11.09 1.54
C ILE A 60 7.56 12.51 1.47
N GLN A 61 8.32 12.83 0.42
CA GLN A 61 8.89 14.17 0.25
C GLN A 61 7.80 15.23 0.07
N ASN A 62 6.74 14.91 -0.68
CA ASN A 62 5.58 15.79 -0.85
C ASN A 62 4.88 16.05 0.49
N PHE A 63 4.66 15.01 1.30
CA PHE A 63 4.11 15.15 2.64
C PHE A 63 5.01 16.02 3.55
N ILE A 64 6.32 15.75 3.59
CA ILE A 64 7.27 16.53 4.40
C ILE A 64 7.28 18.01 3.97
N ASN A 65 7.24 18.29 2.66
CA ASN A 65 7.21 19.65 2.14
C ASN A 65 5.92 20.36 2.52
N TRP A 66 4.77 19.69 2.40
CA TRP A 66 3.49 20.23 2.86
C TRP A 66 3.51 20.52 4.36
N TYR A 67 3.98 19.58 5.18
CA TYR A 67 4.03 19.75 6.64
C TYR A 67 4.92 20.94 7.03
N LYS A 68 6.12 21.05 6.44
CA LYS A 68 7.02 22.19 6.66
C LYS A 68 6.39 23.52 6.27
N SER A 69 5.74 23.56 5.11
CA SER A 69 5.01 24.75 4.63
C SER A 69 3.95 25.17 5.65
N LYS A 70 3.13 24.22 6.13
CA LYS A 70 2.12 24.49 7.17
C LYS A 70 2.70 24.94 8.50
N ALA A 71 3.76 24.29 8.98
CA ALA A 71 4.46 24.69 10.19
C ALA A 71 5.07 26.11 10.09
N SER A 72 5.39 26.58 8.89
CA SER A 72 5.86 27.95 8.64
C SER A 72 4.76 28.97 8.34
N GLY A 73 3.48 28.64 8.59
CA GLY A 73 2.36 29.55 8.34
C GLY A 73 1.91 29.63 6.88
N GLY A 74 2.23 28.62 6.07
CA GLY A 74 1.86 28.55 4.67
C GLY A 74 0.34 28.46 4.43
N VAL A 75 -0.13 29.08 3.36
CA VAL A 75 -1.53 29.08 2.91
C VAL A 75 -1.90 27.75 2.24
N GLY A 76 -3.17 27.39 2.21
CA GLY A 76 -3.70 26.18 1.56
C GLY A 76 -4.56 25.33 2.49
N ASP A 77 -4.92 24.12 2.07
CA ASP A 77 -5.80 23.25 2.85
C ASP A 77 -5.19 22.83 4.19
N PRO A 78 -5.98 22.73 5.28
CA PRO A 78 -5.49 22.34 6.61
C PRO A 78 -5.21 20.83 6.72
N PHE A 79 -5.19 20.10 5.61
CA PHE A 79 -4.98 18.66 5.56
C PHE A 79 -4.08 18.25 4.38
N TYR A 80 -3.52 17.05 4.47
CA TYR A 80 -2.85 16.35 3.38
C TYR A 80 -3.61 15.07 3.04
N THR A 81 -3.65 14.69 1.76
CA THR A 81 -4.36 13.49 1.33
C THR A 81 -3.42 12.33 1.04
N PHE A 82 -3.83 11.14 1.47
CA PHE A 82 -3.20 9.88 1.07
C PHE A 82 -4.23 9.00 0.39
N SER A 83 -3.93 8.58 -0.83
CA SER A 83 -4.71 7.55 -1.52
C SER A 83 -4.46 6.19 -0.87
N LYS A 84 -5.53 5.48 -0.52
CA LYS A 84 -5.48 4.11 -0.01
C LYS A 84 -6.06 3.15 -1.02
N THR A 85 -5.67 1.87 -0.91
CA THR A 85 -6.31 0.80 -1.67
C THR A 85 -7.81 0.83 -1.39
N PRO A 86 -8.65 0.96 -2.43
CA PRO A 86 -10.10 0.91 -2.26
C PRO A 86 -10.54 -0.44 -1.69
N ILE A 87 -11.61 -0.42 -0.90
CA ILE A 87 -12.25 -1.62 -0.36
C ILE A 87 -13.63 -1.75 -0.98
N SER A 88 -14.01 -2.94 -1.45
CA SER A 88 -15.35 -3.16 -2.02
C SER A 88 -16.44 -2.74 -1.02
N PRO A 89 -17.53 -2.06 -1.46
CA PRO A 89 -17.90 -1.70 -2.83
C PRO A 89 -17.33 -0.35 -3.31
N TYR A 90 -16.45 0.28 -2.54
CA TYR A 90 -15.91 1.61 -2.83
C TYR A 90 -14.84 1.55 -3.91
N THR A 91 -14.94 2.45 -4.87
CA THR A 91 -13.99 2.57 -6.00
C THR A 91 -12.81 3.50 -5.70
N SER A 92 -12.89 4.27 -4.60
CA SER A 92 -11.82 5.13 -4.12
C SER A 92 -11.80 5.12 -2.59
N ARG A 93 -10.61 5.37 -2.04
CA ARG A 93 -10.42 5.60 -0.61
C ARG A 93 -9.30 6.61 -0.42
N THR A 94 -9.61 7.70 0.25
CA THR A 94 -8.68 8.80 0.52
C THR A 94 -8.74 9.16 1.99
N ASP A 95 -7.58 9.17 2.64
CA ASP A 95 -7.45 9.66 3.99
C ASP A 95 -7.06 11.14 3.97
N TYR A 96 -7.65 11.92 4.88
CA TYR A 96 -7.42 13.35 5.03
C TYR A 96 -6.75 13.60 6.38
N LEU A 97 -5.43 13.79 6.36
CA LEU A 97 -4.63 13.97 7.56
C LEU A 97 -4.59 15.46 7.95
N ILE A 98 -5.24 15.82 9.04
CA ILE A 98 -5.36 17.22 9.50
C ILE A 98 -4.06 17.67 10.17
N PHE A 99 -3.48 18.78 9.70
CA PHE A 99 -2.19 19.31 10.17
C PHE A 99 -2.15 19.50 11.69
N ASP A 100 -3.12 20.23 12.26
CA ASP A 100 -3.18 20.54 13.70
C ASP A 100 -3.45 19.32 14.59
N LYS A 101 -3.66 18.14 13.99
CA LYS A 101 -3.89 16.88 14.71
C LYS A 101 -2.71 15.92 14.62
N ILE A 102 -1.64 16.27 13.91
CA ILE A 102 -0.40 15.49 13.88
C ILE A 102 0.43 15.86 15.12
N VAL A 103 0.77 14.89 15.94
CA VAL A 103 1.66 15.06 17.11
C VAL A 103 3.12 14.89 16.68
N CYS A 104 3.41 13.79 15.97
CA CYS A 104 4.71 13.54 15.38
C CYS A 104 4.57 12.54 14.22
N PHE A 105 5.63 12.39 13.43
CA PHE A 105 5.72 11.34 12.43
C PHE A 105 7.15 10.80 12.32
N LYS A 106 7.29 9.57 11.83
CA LYS A 106 8.57 8.89 11.57
C LYS A 106 8.56 8.34 10.15
N VAL A 107 9.74 8.27 9.54
CA VAL A 107 9.94 7.67 8.22
C VAL A 107 10.88 6.48 8.40
N ASN A 108 10.37 5.27 8.15
CA ASN A 108 11.13 4.03 8.26
C ASN A 108 11.40 3.48 6.85
N HIS A 109 12.66 3.40 6.45
CA HIS A 109 13.05 2.82 5.16
C HIS A 109 13.11 1.29 5.28
N TYR A 110 12.80 0.60 4.18
CA TYR A 110 12.98 -0.86 4.07
C TYR A 110 14.45 -1.26 3.95
#